data_AF-B6ATH9-F1
#
_entry.id   AF-B6ATH9-F1
#
_cell.length_a   1.000
_cell.length_b   1.000
_cell.length_c   1.000
_cell.angle_alpha   90.00
_cell.angle_beta   90.00
_cell.angle_gamma   90.00
#
_symmetry.space_group_name_H-M   'P 1'
#
loop_
_entity.id
_entity.type
_entity.pdbx_description
1 polymer ?
#
loop_
_entity_poly.entity_id
_entity_poly.type
_entity_poly.pdbx_seq_one_letter_code
_entity_poly.pdbx_strand_id
1 'polypeptide(L)' 'MIKIVWISDPHLQRVGRIYGLDPRMRLKTTLEYANAHYADTDTLVISDDLAGHDPEEYRARQKVL' A
#
# COMPACT_ATOMS: atom_id res chain seq x y z
N MET A 1 -18.48 2.55 -17.66
CA MET A 1 -17.06 2.20 -17.92
C MET A 1 -16.44 1.95 -16.57
N ILE A 2 -15.68 0.86 -16.39
CA ILE A 2 -15.05 0.55 -15.10
C ILE A 2 -13.77 1.37 -14.97
N LYS A 3 -13.59 2.02 -13.81
CA LYS A 3 -12.39 2.79 -13.45
C LYS A 3 -11.70 2.12 -12.26
N ILE A 4 -10.42 1.81 -12.43
CA ILE A 4 -9.62 1.09 -11.42
C ILE A 4 -8.41 1.94 -11.04
N VAL A 5 -8.13 2.04 -9.73
CA VAL A 5 -6.82 2.45 -9.22
C VAL A 5 -6.03 1.19 -8.92
N TRP A 6 -4.83 1.08 -9.48
CA TRP A 6 -3.96 -0.06 -9.28
C TRP A 6 -2.63 0.39 -8.68
N ILE A 7 -2.30 -0.20 -7.53
CA ILE A 7 -1.06 0.00 -6.79
C ILE A 7 -0.31 -1.35 -6.77
N SER A 8 1.00 -1.33 -6.97
CA SER A 8 1.82 -2.55 -6.93
C SER A 8 3.04 -2.36 -6.03
N ASP A 9 3.58 -3.47 -5.50
CA ASP A 9 4.88 -3.55 -4.83
C ASP A 9 5.05 -2.55 -3.65
N PRO A 10 4.12 -2.50 -2.68
CA PRO A 10 4.26 -1.58 -1.56
C PRO A 10 5.40 -1.98 -0.59
N HIS A 11 5.89 -3.23 -0.68
CA HIS A 11 6.94 -3.78 0.17
C HIS A 11 6.78 -3.42 1.65
N LEU A 12 5.57 -3.63 2.20
CA LEU A 12 5.32 -3.29 3.59
C LEU A 12 6.25 -4.06 4.52
N GLN A 13 6.93 -3.31 5.38
CA GLN A 13 7.75 -3.85 6.45
C GLN A 13 7.17 -3.43 7.79
N ARG A 14 7.21 -4.32 8.78
CA ARG A 14 6.69 -4.03 10.13
C ARG A 14 7.52 -2.93 10.80
N VAL A 15 8.83 -2.98 10.63
CA VAL A 15 9.82 -2.03 11.15
C VAL A 15 10.87 -1.73 10.08
N GLY A 16 11.67 -0.69 10.27
CA GLY A 16 12.75 -0.36 9.33
C GLY A 16 12.32 0.47 8.12
N ARG A 17 13.28 0.67 7.21
CA ARG A 17 13.18 1.49 6.00
C ARG A 17 13.82 0.73 4.84
N ILE A 18 13.32 0.95 3.63
CA ILE A 18 13.89 0.43 2.38
C ILE A 18 14.59 1.58 1.68
N TYR A 19 15.92 1.51 1.53
CA TYR A 19 16.74 2.59 0.95
C TYR A 19 16.46 3.97 1.58
N GLY A 20 16.21 4.02 2.90
CA GLY A 20 15.88 5.25 3.63
C GLY A 20 14.41 5.68 3.57
N LEU A 21 13.57 4.99 2.80
CA LEU A 21 12.13 5.27 2.69
C LEU A 21 11.33 4.46 3.71
N ASP A 22 10.30 5.07 4.30
CA ASP A 22 9.34 4.35 5.14
C ASP A 22 8.19 3.80 4.26
N PRO A 23 8.13 2.49 3.98
CA PRO A 23 7.10 1.92 3.11
C PRO A 23 5.68 2.09 3.67
N ARG A 24 5.52 2.15 5.00
CA ARG A 24 4.21 2.34 5.65
C ARG A 24 3.68 3.74 5.38
N MET A 25 4.55 4.75 5.54
CA MET A 25 4.18 6.14 5.23
C MET A 25 3.89 6.32 3.74
N ARG A 26 4.69 5.70 2.87
CA ARG A 26 4.46 5.78 1.42
C ARG A 26 3.10 5.20 1.04
N LEU A 27 2.77 3.99 1.50
CA LEU A 27 1.48 3.39 1.21
C LEU A 27 0.33 4.24 1.76
N LYS A 28 0.43 4.72 3.00
CA LYS A 28 -0.58 5.62 3.61
C LYS A 28 -0.83 6.85 2.74
N THR A 29 0.24 7.55 2.35
CA THR A 29 0.13 8.75 1.50
C THR A 29 -0.44 8.43 0.12
N THR A 30 -0.09 7.28 -0.48
CA THR A 30 -0.68 6.85 -1.76
C THR A 30 -2.18 6.59 -1.63
N LEU A 31 -2.64 5.95 -0.55
CA LEU A 31 -4.06 5.71 -0.30
C LEU A 31 -4.82 7.01 -0.02
N GLU A 32 -4.25 7.93 0.75
CA GLU A 32 -4.81 9.26 0.98
C GLU A 32 -4.96 10.04 -0.33
N TYR A 33 -3.95 10.00 -1.20
CA TYR A 33 -4.00 10.63 -2.52
C TYR A 33 -5.06 9.99 -3.42
N ALA A 34 -5.14 8.65 -3.43
CA ALA A 34 -6.15 7.91 -4.18
C ALA A 34 -7.57 8.32 -3.75
N ASN A 35 -7.81 8.38 -2.43
CA ASN A 35 -9.08 8.82 -1.87
C ASN A 35 -9.41 10.27 -2.21
N ALA A 36 -8.43 11.18 -2.18
CA ALA A 36 -8.66 12.60 -2.45
C ALA A 36 -8.96 12.90 -3.93
N HIS A 37 -8.38 12.14 -4.86
CA HIS A 37 -8.39 12.47 -6.29
C HIS A 37 -9.13 11.46 -7.18
N TYR A 38 -9.38 10.25 -6.68
CA TYR A 38 -9.97 9.15 -7.44
C TYR A 38 -11.06 8.41 -6.64
N ALA A 39 -11.80 9.15 -5.80
CA ALA A 39 -12.92 8.61 -5.01
C ALA A 39 -14.05 7.99 -5.84
N ASP A 40 -14.13 8.31 -7.14
CA ASP A 40 -15.09 7.80 -8.11
C ASP A 40 -14.68 6.46 -8.75
N THR A 41 -13.58 5.85 -8.29
CA THR A 41 -13.15 4.53 -8.79
C THR A 41 -14.06 3.42 -8.30
N ASP A 42 -14.32 2.44 -9.18
CA ASP A 42 -15.16 1.28 -8.84
C ASP A 42 -14.40 0.28 -7.94
N THR A 43 -13.07 0.27 -8.02
CA THR A 43 -12.21 -0.65 -7.28
C THR A 43 -10.79 -0.11 -7.19
N LEU A 44 -10.16 -0.36 -6.04
CA LEU A 44 -8.73 -0.22 -5.84
C LEU A 44 -8.09 -1.61 -5.67
N VAL A 45 -7.11 -1.93 -6.51
CA VAL A 45 -6.34 -3.18 -6.44
C VAL A 45 -4.95 -2.88 -5.91
N ILE A 46 -4.50 -3.68 -4.95
CA ILE A 46 -3.09 -3.71 -4.54
C ILE A 46 -2.55 -5.11 -4.82
N SER A 47 -1.53 -5.21 -5.66
CA SER A 47 -0.92 -6.49 -6.06
C SER A 47 0.58 -6.52 -5.84
N ASP A 48 1.13 -7.73 -5.86
CA ASP A 48 2.57 -8.05 -5.83
C ASP A 48 3.35 -7.48 -4.62
N ASP A 49 4.35 -8.24 -4.15
CA ASP A 49 5.28 -7.88 -3.07
C ASP A 49 4.67 -7.00 -1.95
N LEU A 50 3.46 -7.40 -1.52
CA LEU A 50 2.63 -6.62 -0.62
C LEU A 50 3.28 -6.43 0.76
N ALA A 51 4.16 -7.36 1.15
CA ALA A 51 4.98 -7.27 2.35
C ALA A 51 6.37 -7.83 2.03
N GLY A 52 7.35 -7.49 2.88
CA GLY A 52 8.69 -8.08 2.82
C GLY A 52 8.70 -9.57 3.15
N HIS A 53 9.89 -10.08 3.42
CA HIS A 53 10.15 -11.52 3.52
C HIS A 53 9.68 -12.16 4.83
N ASP A 54 9.29 -11.38 5.85
CA ASP A 54 8.89 -11.93 7.15
C ASP A 54 7.35 -12.10 7.21
N PRO A 55 6.84 -13.33 7.49
CA PRO A 55 5.41 -13.57 7.71
C PRO A 55 4.75 -12.66 8.75
N GLU A 56 5.50 -12.13 9.73
CA GLU A 56 4.96 -11.13 10.66
C GLU A 56 4.69 -9.77 10.01
N GLU A 57 5.33 -9.45 8.89
CA GLU A 57 5.08 -8.22 8.13
C GLU A 57 3.70 -8.24 7.46
N TYR A 58 3.17 -9.43 7.14
CA TYR A 58 1.78 -9.58 6.73
C TYR A 58 0.80 -9.14 7.81
N ARG A 59 1.10 -9.38 9.09
CA ARG A 59 0.24 -8.93 10.21
C ARG A 59 0.25 -7.41 10.38
N ALA A 60 1.32 -6.73 9.96
CA ALA A 60 1.39 -5.27 10.01
C ALA A 60 0.41 -4.58 9.03
N ARG A 61 -0.13 -5.30 8.04
CA ARG A 61 -1.10 -4.77 7.07
C ARG A 61 -2.38 -4.25 7.73
N GLN A 62 -2.85 -4.89 8.80
CA GLN A 62 -4.08 -4.50 9.51
C GLN A 62 -4.01 -3.11 10.18
N LYS A 63 -2.83 -2.49 10.23
CA LYS A 63 -2.65 -1.14 10.80
C LYS A 63 -2.51 -0.05 9.74
N VAL A 64 -2.34 -0.42 8.46
CA VAL A 64 -2.07 0.51 7.35
C VAL A 64 -3.23 0.53 6.35
N LEU A 65 -3.87 -0.62 6.12
CA LEU A 65 -5.13 -0.77 5.40
C LEU A 65 -6.29 -0.72 6.40
#